data_AF-X0Q5P1-F1
#
_entry.id   AF-X0Q5P1-F1
#
_cell.length_a   1.000
_cell.length_b   1.000
_cell.length_c   1.000
_cell.angle_alpha   90.00
_cell.angle_beta   90.00
_cell.angle_gamma   90.00
#
_symmetry.space_group_name_H-M   'P 1'
#
loop_
_entity.id
_entity.type
_entity.pdbx_description
1 polymer ?
#
loop_
_entity_poly.entity_id
_entity_poly.type
_entity_poly.pdbx_seq_one_letter_code
_entity_poly.pdbx_strand_id
1 'polypeptide(L)'
;MTDPALHTLITTTSAALLAYIALWSGLQTFNANPTKRFMRIWVKLALYYAAYTMPIWAILLIMVWSQDLMPMLAQLSLFAVLMAILMMGLYFYTVIVQPNRLRLEHHSIDLDLSTPLKVAVLADLRIGIYGGKPRHIRKLVSTINALSADAVLITGDWLYYPSADLVGQLMLFKGVNKPVYTVMSTSDLRYQSMNTTKQGQPLLEDTLASTFDVLDINYIGQQCTSLPLKCARATNKQSVVNQSTNQTNNQDSVDQENSNINPLVAVLCGWQDVPKQSTDIETSEATDKAMLGSEIANATSPVIILASRFDSISDLPKSLQPRPLLITGAAKAIQKNILLAQKQNDIRRSSEQSTLLYNSRMAKQRGLYQHASAQIFVSSGIGTRGLPFRFYRPTIDVLTIR
;
A
#
# COMPACT_ATOMS: atom_id res chain seq x y z
N MET A 1 32.40 -7.22 44.39
CA MET A 1 33.59 -7.20 43.51
C MET A 1 33.08 -7.39 42.10
N THR A 2 33.08 -6.33 41.30
CA THR A 2 32.65 -6.42 39.89
C THR A 2 33.69 -7.24 39.13
N ASP A 3 33.24 -8.26 38.40
CA ASP A 3 34.13 -9.06 37.57
C ASP A 3 34.61 -8.19 36.38
N PRO A 4 35.90 -7.82 36.30
CA PRO A 4 36.41 -6.98 35.22
C PRO A 4 36.18 -7.61 33.84
N ALA A 5 36.08 -8.94 33.76
CA ALA A 5 35.75 -9.64 32.52
C ALA A 5 34.31 -9.35 32.06
N LEU A 6 33.35 -9.24 32.99
CA LEU A 6 31.97 -8.95 32.60
C LEU A 6 31.79 -7.50 32.16
N HIS A 7 32.46 -6.56 32.83
CA HIS A 7 32.40 -5.14 32.45
C HIS A 7 32.97 -4.92 31.04
N THR A 8 34.09 -5.56 30.72
CA THR A 8 34.67 -5.53 29.37
C THR A 8 33.77 -6.19 28.34
N LEU A 9 33.09 -7.28 28.67
CA LEU A 9 32.12 -7.92 27.77
C LEU A 9 30.90 -7.02 27.47
N ILE A 10 30.30 -6.40 28.48
CA ILE A 10 29.12 -5.53 28.31
C ILE A 10 29.47 -4.28 27.49
N THR A 11 30.62 -3.66 27.75
CA THR A 11 31.07 -2.47 27.03
C THR A 11 31.40 -2.77 25.56
N THR A 12 32.11 -3.87 25.30
CA THR A 12 32.45 -4.30 23.94
C THR A 12 31.21 -4.70 23.13
N THR A 13 30.28 -5.46 23.73
CA THR A 13 29.01 -5.82 23.08
C THR A 13 28.14 -4.60 22.77
N SER A 14 28.04 -3.65 23.71
CA SER A 14 27.32 -2.38 23.48
C SER A 14 27.93 -1.58 22.33
N ALA A 15 29.25 -1.45 22.29
CA ALA A 15 29.96 -0.76 21.21
C ALA A 15 29.75 -1.46 19.86
N ALA A 16 29.81 -2.79 19.82
CA ALA A 16 29.56 -3.58 18.61
C ALA A 16 28.12 -3.40 18.10
N LEU A 17 27.11 -3.38 18.99
CA LEU A 17 25.72 -3.13 18.60
C LEU A 17 25.53 -1.72 18.03
N LEU A 18 26.12 -0.70 18.65
CA LEU A 18 26.05 0.68 18.13
C LEU A 18 26.73 0.81 16.77
N ALA A 19 27.92 0.21 16.61
CA ALA A 19 28.62 0.17 15.34
C ALA A 19 27.80 -0.55 14.26
N TYR A 20 27.18 -1.69 14.59
CA TYR A 20 26.28 -2.39 13.69
C TYR A 20 25.09 -1.52 13.26
N ILE A 21 24.40 -0.87 14.21
CA ILE A 21 23.27 0.01 13.89
C ILE A 21 23.72 1.14 12.96
N ALA A 22 24.82 1.83 13.28
CA ALA A 22 25.32 2.97 12.50
C ALA A 22 25.78 2.57 11.09
N LEU A 23 26.63 1.53 10.99
CA LEU A 23 27.20 1.07 9.73
C LEU A 23 26.14 0.43 8.83
N TRP A 24 25.30 -0.46 9.38
CA TRP A 24 24.29 -1.16 8.60
C TRP A 24 23.16 -0.23 8.13
N SER A 25 22.70 0.68 9.00
CA SER A 25 21.74 1.73 8.58
C SER A 25 22.35 2.67 7.55
N GLY A 26 23.65 3.00 7.66
CA GLY A 26 24.41 3.77 6.68
C GLY A 26 24.42 3.09 5.32
N LEU A 27 24.89 1.85 5.26
CA LEU A 27 24.95 1.04 4.04
C LEU A 27 23.60 0.92 3.35
N GLN A 28 22.54 0.63 4.12
CA GLN A 28 21.19 0.52 3.58
C GLN A 28 20.61 1.86 3.13
N THR A 29 21.05 2.97 3.72
CA THR A 29 20.70 4.31 3.25
C THR A 29 21.35 4.60 1.90
N PHE A 30 22.62 4.22 1.72
CA PHE A 30 23.31 4.33 0.42
C PHE A 30 22.61 3.51 -0.67
N ASN A 31 22.15 2.30 -0.34
CA ASN A 31 21.41 1.44 -1.26
C ASN A 31 20.02 2.01 -1.65
N ALA A 32 19.40 2.81 -0.78
CA ALA A 32 18.08 3.39 -1.04
C ALA A 32 18.13 4.76 -1.73
N ASN A 33 19.01 5.68 -1.29
CA ASN A 33 19.15 6.98 -1.93
C ASN A 33 20.45 7.71 -1.50
N PRO A 34 21.45 7.86 -2.37
CA PRO A 34 22.75 8.41 -1.99
C PRO A 34 22.83 9.95 -1.96
N THR A 35 21.80 10.72 -2.35
CA THR A 35 22.01 12.15 -2.66
C THR A 35 21.20 13.13 -1.81
N LYS A 36 19.89 13.28 -2.02
CA LYS A 36 19.16 14.46 -1.48
C LYS A 36 18.58 14.28 -0.08
N ARG A 37 18.44 13.06 0.45
CA ARG A 37 17.71 12.79 1.71
C ARG A 37 18.41 11.82 2.66
N PHE A 38 19.72 11.66 2.49
CA PHE A 38 20.53 10.71 3.25
C PHE A 38 20.23 10.78 4.76
N MET A 39 20.37 11.96 5.38
CA MET A 39 20.17 12.12 6.84
C MET A 39 18.76 11.73 7.29
N ARG A 40 17.72 12.09 6.53
CA ARG A 40 16.32 11.77 6.89
C ARG A 40 16.01 10.28 6.78
N ILE A 41 16.64 9.59 5.83
CA ILE A 41 16.48 8.15 5.64
C ILE A 41 17.34 7.41 6.67
N TRP A 42 18.57 7.86 6.90
CA TRP A 42 19.49 7.25 7.85
C TRP A 42 18.92 7.23 9.27
N VAL A 43 18.38 8.35 9.77
CA VAL A 43 17.73 8.39 11.10
C VAL A 43 16.59 7.38 11.21
N LYS A 44 15.80 7.23 10.14
CA LYS A 44 14.69 6.28 10.06
C LYS A 44 15.15 4.83 10.09
N LEU A 45 16.16 4.51 9.30
CA LEU A 45 16.76 3.17 9.27
C LEU A 45 17.49 2.86 10.58
N ALA A 46 18.18 3.84 11.18
CA ALA A 46 18.84 3.70 12.46
C ALA A 46 17.82 3.34 13.55
N LEU A 47 16.68 4.04 13.60
CA LEU A 47 15.57 3.67 14.50
C LEU A 47 15.04 2.26 14.20
N TYR A 48 14.87 1.91 12.92
CA TYR A 48 14.41 0.59 12.53
C TYR A 48 15.36 -0.53 12.97
N TYR A 49 16.65 -0.39 12.72
CA TYR A 49 17.67 -1.37 13.12
C TYR A 49 17.93 -1.38 14.62
N ALA A 50 17.83 -0.24 15.29
CA ALA A 50 17.86 -0.16 16.75
C ALA A 50 16.80 -1.09 17.36
N ALA A 51 15.59 -1.15 16.77
CA ALA A 51 14.53 -2.05 17.23
C ALA A 51 14.94 -3.52 17.25
N TYR A 52 15.73 -3.98 16.28
CA TYR A 52 16.18 -5.38 16.24
C TYR A 52 17.15 -5.70 17.38
N THR A 53 17.90 -4.72 17.88
CA THR A 53 18.87 -4.90 18.96
C THR A 53 18.29 -4.72 20.36
N MET A 54 17.05 -4.21 20.47
CA MET A 54 16.42 -3.89 21.76
C MET A 54 16.32 -5.05 22.76
N PRO A 55 16.04 -6.31 22.36
CA PRO A 55 16.07 -7.43 23.31
C PRO A 55 17.44 -7.63 23.97
N ILE A 56 18.53 -7.38 23.23
CA ILE A 56 19.89 -7.51 23.75
C ILE A 56 20.18 -6.36 24.73
N TRP A 57 19.78 -5.13 24.38
CA TRP A 57 19.86 -3.99 25.31
C TRP A 57 19.10 -4.23 26.61
N ALA A 58 17.98 -4.96 26.59
CA ALA A 58 17.21 -5.26 27.80
C ALA A 58 17.99 -6.20 28.72
N ILE A 59 18.66 -7.20 28.15
CA ILE A 59 19.50 -8.14 28.89
C ILE A 59 20.71 -7.40 29.48
N LEU A 60 21.37 -6.55 28.69
CA LEU A 60 22.50 -5.74 29.16
C LEU A 60 22.08 -4.81 30.31
N LEU A 61 20.92 -4.16 30.21
CA LEU A 61 20.36 -3.32 31.27
C LEU A 61 20.16 -4.12 32.58
N ILE A 62 19.57 -5.31 32.49
CA ILE A 62 19.35 -6.19 33.66
C ILE A 62 20.69 -6.62 34.27
N MET A 63 21.66 -7.02 33.45
CA MET A 63 23.00 -7.43 33.91
C MET A 63 23.72 -6.29 34.64
N VAL A 64 23.74 -5.09 34.05
CA VAL A 64 24.38 -3.91 34.65
C VAL A 64 23.74 -3.52 35.97
N TRP A 65 22.39 -3.56 36.04
CA TRP A 65 21.65 -3.25 37.26
C TRP A 65 21.87 -4.30 38.36
N SER A 66 21.84 -5.59 38.02
CA SER A 66 21.97 -6.68 39.00
C SER A 66 23.35 -6.80 39.67
N GLN A 67 24.38 -6.26 39.02
CA GLN A 67 25.77 -6.39 39.46
C GLN A 67 26.39 -5.07 39.93
N ASP A 68 25.57 -4.01 40.06
CA ASP A 68 25.99 -2.66 40.43
C ASP A 68 27.19 -2.16 39.59
N LEU A 69 27.26 -2.59 38.33
CA LEU A 69 28.44 -2.41 37.47
C LEU A 69 28.67 -0.93 37.12
N MET A 70 27.61 -0.12 37.15
CA MET A 70 27.61 1.31 36.87
C MET A 70 26.85 2.05 37.98
N PRO A 71 27.52 2.87 38.81
CA PRO A 71 26.89 3.47 39.99
C PRO A 71 25.75 4.43 39.65
N MET A 72 25.77 5.07 38.46
CA MET A 72 24.65 5.90 37.99
C MET A 72 23.40 5.09 37.59
N LEU A 73 23.57 3.88 37.04
CA LEU A 73 22.44 3.00 36.68
C LEU A 73 21.99 2.13 37.85
N ALA A 74 22.87 1.84 38.81
CA ALA A 74 22.53 1.10 40.04
C ALA A 74 21.57 1.88 40.95
N GLN A 75 21.60 3.22 40.89
CA GLN A 75 20.65 4.09 41.60
C GLN A 75 19.21 4.04 41.03
N LEU A 76 19.01 3.36 39.90
CA LEU A 76 17.70 3.26 39.27
C LEU A 76 16.82 2.31 40.09
N SER A 77 15.62 2.78 40.47
CA SER A 77 14.66 1.95 41.20
C SER A 77 14.21 0.75 40.35
N LEU A 78 13.84 -0.35 41.00
CA LEU A 78 13.30 -1.54 40.31
C LEU A 78 12.15 -1.18 39.36
N PHE A 79 11.27 -0.26 39.78
CA PHE A 79 10.15 0.22 38.96
C PHE A 79 10.62 0.92 37.68
N ALA A 80 11.67 1.74 37.76
CA ALA A 80 12.21 2.44 36.60
C ALA A 80 12.88 1.45 35.61
N VAL A 81 13.58 0.42 36.11
CA VAL A 81 14.13 -0.65 35.28
C VAL A 81 13.00 -1.42 34.57
N LEU A 82 11.95 -1.80 35.31
CA LEU A 82 10.79 -2.52 34.75
C LEU A 82 10.07 -1.68 33.68
N MET A 83 9.86 -0.39 33.93
CA MET A 83 9.27 0.53 32.97
C MET A 83 10.15 0.69 31.72
N ALA A 84 11.47 0.76 31.86
CA ALA A 84 12.38 0.82 30.72
C ALA A 84 12.30 -0.44 29.86
N ILE A 85 12.28 -1.62 30.48
CA ILE A 85 12.12 -2.91 29.78
C ILE A 85 10.75 -2.97 29.07
N LEU A 86 9.68 -2.52 29.73
CA LEU A 86 8.34 -2.48 29.15
C LEU A 86 8.30 -1.57 27.91
N MET A 87 8.87 -0.37 28.00
CA MET A 87 8.92 0.57 26.87
C MET A 87 9.76 0.02 25.71
N MET A 88 10.87 -0.65 26.03
CA MET A 88 11.72 -1.30 25.03
C MET A 88 11.04 -2.50 24.36
N GLY A 89 10.27 -3.27 25.13
CA GLY A 89 9.41 -4.35 24.63
C GLY A 89 8.29 -3.82 23.73
N LEU A 90 7.64 -2.71 24.12
CA LEU A 90 6.62 -2.05 23.30
C LEU A 90 7.21 -1.51 21.97
N TYR A 91 8.41 -0.93 22.03
CA TYR A 91 9.15 -0.48 20.86
C TYR A 91 9.45 -1.65 19.90
N PHE A 92 10.02 -2.75 20.41
CA PHE A 92 10.26 -3.97 19.64
C PHE A 92 8.96 -4.53 19.03
N TYR A 93 7.89 -4.57 19.83
CA TYR A 93 6.59 -5.06 19.40
C TYR A 93 6.01 -4.24 18.23
N THR A 94 6.04 -2.92 18.31
CA THR A 94 5.46 -2.03 17.28
C THR A 94 6.27 -1.97 15.98
N VAL A 95 7.58 -2.20 16.03
CA VAL A 95 8.46 -2.13 14.84
C VAL A 95 8.64 -3.48 14.15
N ILE A 96 8.66 -4.59 14.91
CA ILE A 96 9.02 -5.91 14.37
C ILE A 96 7.85 -6.88 14.41
N VAL A 97 7.19 -7.02 15.56
CA VAL A 97 6.14 -8.03 15.74
C VAL A 97 4.87 -7.62 15.01
N GLN A 98 4.40 -6.39 15.20
CA GLN A 98 3.13 -5.90 14.65
C GLN A 98 3.12 -5.88 13.11
N PRO A 99 4.16 -5.39 12.40
CA PRO A 99 4.20 -5.43 10.93
C PRO A 99 4.24 -6.84 10.32
N ASN A 100 4.64 -7.86 11.09
CA ASN A 100 4.73 -9.23 10.60
C ASN A 100 3.44 -10.05 10.81
N ARG A 101 2.45 -9.47 11.51
CA ARG A 101 1.16 -10.09 11.80
C ARG A 101 0.11 -9.65 10.78
N LEU A 102 0.12 -10.32 9.63
CA LEU A 102 -0.92 -10.18 8.61
C LEU A 102 -2.29 -10.61 9.17
N ARG A 103 -3.30 -9.77 8.99
CA ARG A 103 -4.69 -10.04 9.36
C ARG A 103 -5.54 -10.08 8.09
N LEU A 104 -6.48 -11.00 8.04
CA LEU A 104 -7.52 -11.06 7.02
C LEU A 104 -8.80 -10.49 7.62
N GLU A 105 -9.39 -9.50 6.97
CA GLU A 105 -10.70 -8.96 7.34
C GLU A 105 -11.67 -9.16 6.19
N HIS A 106 -12.88 -9.62 6.50
CA HIS A 106 -13.92 -9.87 5.50
C HIS A 106 -15.01 -8.82 5.69
N HIS A 107 -15.44 -8.20 4.59
CA HIS A 107 -16.52 -7.21 4.59
C HIS A 107 -17.50 -7.57 3.49
N SER A 108 -18.80 -7.49 3.78
CA SER A 108 -19.86 -7.59 2.79
C SER A 108 -20.35 -6.20 2.43
N ILE A 109 -20.47 -5.92 1.14
CA ILE A 109 -20.91 -4.62 0.62
C ILE A 109 -22.06 -4.88 -0.35
N ASP A 110 -23.20 -4.25 -0.12
CA ASP A 110 -24.37 -4.38 -0.98
C ASP A 110 -24.38 -3.23 -2.01
N LEU A 111 -24.24 -3.62 -3.28
CA LEU A 111 -24.22 -2.78 -4.47
C LEU A 111 -25.27 -3.22 -5.52
N ASP A 112 -26.15 -4.16 -5.15
CA ASP A 112 -27.22 -4.71 -5.99
C ASP A 112 -26.66 -5.36 -7.29
N LEU A 113 -25.60 -6.17 -7.15
CA LEU A 113 -25.00 -6.87 -8.28
C LEU A 113 -25.87 -8.07 -8.71
N SER A 114 -25.82 -8.39 -10.00
CA SER A 114 -26.47 -9.59 -10.55
C SER A 114 -25.82 -10.89 -10.06
N THR A 115 -24.52 -10.87 -9.75
CA THR A 115 -23.78 -11.99 -9.15
C THR A 115 -22.79 -11.50 -8.10
N PRO A 116 -22.62 -12.21 -6.98
CA PRO A 116 -21.73 -11.77 -5.92
C PRO A 116 -20.26 -11.88 -6.36
N LEU A 117 -19.51 -10.79 -6.23
CA LEU A 117 -18.11 -10.70 -6.59
C LEU A 117 -17.22 -10.67 -5.34
N LYS A 118 -16.20 -11.54 -5.27
CA LYS A 118 -15.23 -11.54 -4.17
C LYS A 118 -13.90 -10.95 -4.61
N VAL A 119 -13.53 -9.81 -4.03
CA VAL A 119 -12.29 -9.08 -4.37
C VAL A 119 -11.39 -8.93 -3.15
N ALA A 120 -10.11 -9.24 -3.31
CA ALA A 120 -9.11 -8.99 -2.28
C ALA A 120 -8.47 -7.62 -2.49
N VAL A 121 -8.66 -6.71 -1.54
CA VAL A 121 -8.12 -5.35 -1.58
C VAL A 121 -6.82 -5.28 -0.78
N LEU A 122 -5.77 -4.77 -1.43
CA LEU A 122 -4.51 -4.42 -0.81
C LEU A 122 -4.26 -2.93 -1.00
N ALA A 123 -4.05 -2.23 0.11
CA ALA A 123 -3.70 -0.82 0.11
C ALA A 123 -2.28 -0.57 0.64
N ASP A 124 -1.70 0.57 0.26
CA ASP A 124 -0.45 1.08 0.83
C ASP A 124 0.65 0.01 0.91
N LEU A 125 1.07 -0.61 -0.19
CA LEU A 125 2.09 -1.67 -0.15
C LEU A 125 3.43 -1.17 0.40
N ARG A 126 3.84 0.06 0.01
CA ARG A 126 5.04 0.78 0.50
C ARG A 126 6.31 -0.08 0.53
N ILE A 127 6.62 -0.74 -0.59
CA ILE A 127 7.83 -1.53 -0.81
C ILE A 127 9.05 -0.60 -0.84
N GLY A 128 10.10 -0.94 -0.08
CA GLY A 128 11.35 -0.16 0.01
C GLY A 128 12.05 -0.29 1.36
N ILE A 129 12.31 0.81 2.06
CA ILE A 129 13.22 0.78 3.23
C ILE A 129 12.75 -0.07 4.43
N TYR A 130 11.44 -0.24 4.63
CA TYR A 130 10.90 -1.02 5.75
C TYR A 130 10.23 -2.33 5.32
N GLY A 131 9.72 -2.36 4.10
CA GLY A 131 8.95 -3.47 3.51
C GLY A 131 9.57 -3.93 2.21
N GLY A 132 9.17 -5.09 1.69
CA GLY A 132 9.78 -5.65 0.47
C GLY A 132 10.77 -6.78 0.70
N LYS A 133 10.93 -7.22 1.96
CA LYS A 133 11.70 -8.45 2.25
C LYS A 133 11.08 -9.63 1.50
N PRO A 134 11.86 -10.48 0.82
CA PRO A 134 11.32 -11.60 0.05
C PRO A 134 10.41 -12.54 0.86
N ARG A 135 10.72 -12.76 2.14
CA ARG A 135 9.88 -13.57 3.04
C ARG A 135 8.49 -12.98 3.23
N HIS A 136 8.37 -11.65 3.34
CA HIS A 136 7.09 -10.99 3.57
C HIS A 136 6.23 -10.99 2.32
N ILE A 137 6.83 -10.71 1.15
CA ILE A 137 6.10 -10.75 -0.13
C ILE A 137 5.66 -12.18 -0.44
N ARG A 138 6.52 -13.20 -0.24
CA ARG A 138 6.10 -14.60 -0.44
C ARG A 138 4.95 -15.02 0.47
N LYS A 139 4.99 -14.63 1.75
CA LYS A 139 3.87 -14.86 2.69
C LYS A 139 2.60 -14.15 2.23
N LEU A 140 2.72 -12.93 1.70
CA LEU A 140 1.59 -12.17 1.16
C LEU A 140 0.98 -12.90 -0.04
N VAL A 141 1.81 -13.27 -1.02
CA VAL A 141 1.39 -13.99 -2.24
C VAL A 141 0.75 -15.34 -1.90
N SER A 142 1.35 -16.13 -1.00
CA SER A 142 0.75 -17.40 -0.57
C SER A 142 -0.60 -17.21 0.12
N THR A 143 -0.73 -16.14 0.92
CA THR A 143 -2.00 -15.80 1.57
C THR A 143 -3.04 -15.40 0.55
N ILE A 144 -2.68 -14.56 -0.44
CA ILE A 144 -3.57 -14.16 -1.54
C ILE A 144 -4.04 -15.39 -2.31
N ASN A 145 -3.13 -16.28 -2.70
CA ASN A 145 -3.46 -17.47 -3.49
C ASN A 145 -4.38 -18.44 -2.73
N ALA A 146 -4.28 -18.50 -1.40
CA ALA A 146 -5.14 -19.34 -0.56
C ALA A 146 -6.57 -18.79 -0.38
N LEU A 147 -6.82 -17.51 -0.65
CA LEU A 147 -8.16 -16.93 -0.55
C LEU A 147 -9.06 -17.38 -1.72
N SER A 148 -10.36 -17.51 -1.50
CA SER A 148 -11.33 -17.70 -2.60
C SER A 148 -11.79 -16.34 -3.14
N ALA A 149 -10.87 -15.59 -3.76
CA ALA A 149 -11.15 -14.27 -4.35
C ALA A 149 -10.98 -14.34 -5.87
N ASP A 150 -11.87 -13.67 -6.59
CA ASP A 150 -11.95 -13.68 -8.06
C ASP A 150 -10.90 -12.72 -8.67
N ALA A 151 -10.59 -11.63 -7.97
CA ALA A 151 -9.57 -10.66 -8.37
C ALA A 151 -8.87 -10.02 -7.17
N VAL A 152 -7.72 -9.41 -7.44
CA VAL A 152 -6.92 -8.66 -6.46
C VAL A 152 -6.87 -7.21 -6.88
N LEU A 153 -7.34 -6.30 -6.03
CA LEU A 153 -7.33 -4.86 -6.27
C LEU A 153 -6.25 -4.19 -5.42
N ILE A 154 -5.34 -3.46 -6.05
CA ILE A 154 -4.26 -2.73 -5.39
C ILE A 154 -4.51 -1.24 -5.51
N THR A 155 -4.75 -0.57 -4.39
CA THR A 155 -5.09 0.87 -4.34
C THR A 155 -3.84 1.75 -4.51
N GLY A 156 -2.81 1.34 -5.23
CA GLY A 156 -1.55 2.09 -5.38
C GLY A 156 -0.73 2.27 -4.09
N ASP A 157 0.13 3.29 -4.09
CA ASP A 157 1.14 3.52 -3.03
C ASP A 157 2.08 2.30 -2.88
N TRP A 158 2.55 1.82 -4.02
CA TRP A 158 3.50 0.70 -4.17
C TRP A 158 4.85 0.99 -3.55
N LEU A 159 5.38 2.19 -3.72
CA LEU A 159 6.78 2.50 -3.45
C LEU A 159 6.96 3.35 -2.19
N TYR A 160 8.02 3.06 -1.44
CA TYR A 160 8.46 3.87 -0.32
C TYR A 160 9.99 3.82 -0.12
N TYR A 161 10.70 4.75 -0.76
CA TYR A 161 12.17 4.71 -0.85
C TYR A 161 12.64 3.33 -1.34
N PRO A 162 12.31 2.96 -2.59
CA PRO A 162 12.71 1.68 -3.17
C PRO A 162 14.24 1.57 -3.20
N SER A 163 14.75 0.36 -2.95
CA SER A 163 16.18 0.03 -3.09
C SER A 163 16.54 -0.22 -4.56
N ALA A 164 17.84 -0.38 -4.86
CA ALA A 164 18.30 -0.74 -6.21
C ALA A 164 17.65 -2.03 -6.75
N ASP A 165 17.40 -3.03 -5.88
CA ASP A 165 16.71 -4.28 -6.24
C ASP A 165 15.18 -4.16 -6.12
N LEU A 166 14.58 -3.15 -6.78
CA LEU A 166 13.12 -3.00 -6.79
C LEU A 166 12.47 -4.08 -7.67
N VAL A 167 13.04 -4.32 -8.86
CA VAL A 167 12.51 -5.28 -9.83
C VAL A 167 12.47 -6.68 -9.23
N GLY A 168 13.53 -7.14 -8.57
CA GLY A 168 13.56 -8.45 -7.91
C GLY A 168 12.51 -8.60 -6.81
N GLN A 169 12.23 -7.53 -6.07
CA GLN A 169 11.15 -7.52 -5.07
C GLN A 169 9.77 -7.61 -5.72
N LEU A 170 9.55 -6.88 -6.81
CA LEU A 170 8.28 -6.88 -7.54
C LEU A 170 8.04 -8.19 -8.31
N MET A 171 9.09 -8.85 -8.81
CA MET A 171 9.00 -10.16 -9.48
C MET A 171 8.35 -11.24 -8.62
N LEU A 172 8.41 -11.14 -7.30
CA LEU A 172 7.74 -12.07 -6.41
C LEU A 172 6.21 -12.01 -6.53
N PHE A 173 5.63 -10.89 -6.99
CA PHE A 173 4.18 -10.76 -7.23
C PHE A 173 3.69 -11.55 -8.43
N LYS A 174 4.58 -11.97 -9.35
CA LYS A 174 4.23 -12.89 -10.44
C LYS A 174 3.72 -14.24 -9.95
N GLY A 175 4.02 -14.60 -8.70
CA GLY A 175 3.47 -15.80 -8.07
C GLY A 175 1.98 -15.73 -7.74
N VAL A 176 1.30 -14.58 -7.92
CA VAL A 176 -0.14 -14.45 -7.67
C VAL A 176 -0.91 -15.15 -8.79
N ASN A 177 -1.79 -16.09 -8.43
CA ASN A 177 -2.54 -16.92 -9.38
C ASN A 177 -3.90 -16.33 -9.80
N LYS A 178 -4.06 -15.01 -9.64
CA LYS A 178 -5.32 -14.27 -9.81
C LYS A 178 -5.07 -12.99 -10.59
N PRO A 179 -6.06 -12.47 -11.33
CA PRO A 179 -5.91 -11.19 -11.99
C PRO A 179 -5.70 -10.08 -10.94
N VAL A 180 -4.63 -9.32 -11.12
CA VAL A 180 -4.28 -8.18 -10.27
C VAL A 180 -4.56 -6.90 -11.02
N TYR A 181 -5.31 -5.99 -10.40
CA TYR A 181 -5.60 -4.67 -10.93
C TYR A 181 -5.02 -3.61 -10.04
N THR A 182 -4.40 -2.58 -10.62
CA THR A 182 -3.80 -1.51 -9.85
C THR A 182 -4.00 -0.14 -10.49
N VAL A 183 -3.99 0.87 -9.63
CA VAL A 183 -3.75 2.27 -9.99
C VAL A 183 -2.41 2.73 -9.44
N MET A 184 -1.82 3.77 -10.01
CA MET A 184 -0.62 4.39 -9.45
C MET A 184 -0.98 5.58 -8.56
N SER A 185 -0.17 5.84 -7.55
CA SER A 185 -0.27 7.05 -6.75
C SER A 185 0.66 8.14 -7.24
N THR A 186 0.34 9.40 -6.93
CA THR A 186 1.28 10.53 -7.02
C THR A 186 2.61 10.25 -6.33
N SER A 187 2.58 9.45 -5.27
CA SER A 187 3.78 9.08 -4.52
C SER A 187 4.64 8.07 -5.29
N ASP A 188 4.03 7.14 -6.02
CA ASP A 188 4.72 6.17 -6.88
C ASP A 188 5.40 6.86 -8.06
N LEU A 189 4.67 7.75 -8.76
CA LEU A 189 5.21 8.59 -9.84
C LEU A 189 6.38 9.45 -9.35
N ARG A 190 6.28 9.99 -8.14
CA ARG A 190 7.35 10.77 -7.51
C ARG A 190 8.57 9.93 -7.18
N TYR A 191 8.41 8.70 -6.69
CA TYR A 191 9.54 7.83 -6.39
C TYR A 191 10.20 7.31 -7.68
N GLN A 192 9.41 7.08 -8.73
CA GLN A 192 9.91 6.74 -10.06
C GLN A 192 10.77 7.86 -10.65
N SER A 193 10.30 9.11 -10.63
CA SER A 193 11.08 10.24 -11.14
C SER A 193 12.34 10.53 -10.32
N MET A 194 12.36 10.15 -9.04
CA MET A 194 13.51 10.30 -8.14
C MET A 194 14.56 9.20 -8.29
N ASN A 195 14.19 8.03 -8.82
CA ASN A 195 15.10 6.94 -9.14
C ASN A 195 15.75 7.14 -10.52
N THR A 196 16.03 8.38 -10.91
CA THR A 196 16.84 8.70 -12.09
C THR A 196 18.31 8.78 -11.69
N THR A 197 19.19 8.14 -12.47
CA THR A 197 20.65 8.13 -12.26
C THR A 197 21.22 9.55 -12.32
N LYS A 198 22.44 9.75 -11.79
CA LYS A 198 23.17 11.02 -11.87
C LYS A 198 23.46 11.49 -13.31
N GLN A 199 23.26 10.64 -14.32
CA GLN A 199 23.42 10.93 -15.75
C GLN A 199 22.10 11.30 -16.44
N GLY A 200 21.00 11.47 -15.70
CA GLY A 200 19.70 11.83 -16.27
C GLY A 200 18.94 10.68 -16.93
N GLN A 201 19.47 9.46 -16.89
CA GLN A 201 18.76 8.26 -17.34
C GLN A 201 18.00 7.62 -16.17
N PRO A 202 16.72 7.24 -16.32
CA PRO A 202 16.00 6.53 -15.28
C PRO A 202 16.74 5.22 -14.94
N LEU A 203 16.93 4.94 -13.65
CA LEU A 203 17.57 3.71 -13.16
C LEU A 203 16.68 2.47 -13.42
N LEU A 204 15.42 2.74 -13.79
CA LEU A 204 14.51 1.85 -14.48
C LEU A 204 14.54 2.27 -15.97
N GLU A 205 15.22 1.51 -16.85
CA GLU A 205 15.01 1.68 -18.32
C GLU A 205 13.52 1.48 -18.67
N ASP A 206 12.82 0.69 -17.86
CA ASP A 206 11.42 0.34 -17.95
C ASP A 206 10.60 1.04 -16.87
N THR A 207 9.62 1.86 -17.21
CA THR A 207 8.68 2.45 -16.24
C THR A 207 8.03 1.45 -15.26
N LEU A 208 7.48 1.92 -14.13
CA LEU A 208 6.69 1.07 -13.23
C LEU A 208 5.51 0.40 -13.99
N ALA A 209 4.99 1.06 -15.03
CA ALA A 209 3.95 0.52 -15.90
C ALA A 209 4.44 -0.70 -16.70
N SER A 210 5.60 -0.61 -17.36
CA SER A 210 6.19 -1.77 -18.05
C SER A 210 6.59 -2.89 -17.08
N THR A 211 6.95 -2.56 -15.83
CA THR A 211 7.13 -3.58 -14.79
C THR A 211 5.82 -4.29 -14.49
N PHE A 212 4.69 -3.58 -14.42
CA PHE A 212 3.37 -4.19 -14.24
C PHE A 212 3.00 -5.10 -15.41
N ASP A 213 3.32 -4.71 -16.65
CA ASP A 213 3.09 -5.55 -17.83
C ASP A 213 3.84 -6.89 -17.73
N VAL A 214 5.11 -6.90 -17.30
CA VAL A 214 5.90 -8.12 -17.14
C VAL A 214 5.38 -9.03 -16.00
N LEU A 215 4.72 -8.43 -15.01
CA LEU A 215 4.15 -9.10 -13.84
C LEU A 215 2.72 -9.59 -14.06
N ASP A 216 2.16 -9.41 -15.26
CA ASP A 216 0.76 -9.70 -15.57
C ASP A 216 -0.21 -8.92 -14.64
N ILE A 217 0.18 -7.69 -14.26
CA ILE A 217 -0.63 -6.77 -13.44
C ILE A 217 -1.31 -5.76 -14.37
N ASN A 218 -2.64 -5.76 -14.36
CA ASN A 218 -3.43 -4.84 -15.17
C ASN A 218 -3.44 -3.43 -14.53
N TYR A 219 -2.74 -2.49 -15.17
CA TYR A 219 -2.76 -1.08 -14.79
C TYR A 219 -3.94 -0.37 -15.45
N ILE A 220 -4.87 0.14 -14.63
CA ILE A 220 -6.13 0.75 -15.11
C ILE A 220 -5.98 2.27 -15.35
N GLY A 221 -5.04 2.94 -14.67
CA GLY A 221 -4.83 4.38 -14.83
C GLY A 221 -6.10 5.20 -14.57
N GLN A 222 -6.54 5.97 -15.58
CA GLN A 222 -7.78 6.76 -15.60
C GLN A 222 -8.84 6.18 -16.56
N GLN A 223 -8.88 4.86 -16.75
CA GLN A 223 -9.81 4.18 -17.66
C GLN A 223 -10.81 3.29 -16.90
N CYS A 224 -11.90 2.91 -17.57
CA CYS A 224 -12.88 1.95 -17.06
C CYS A 224 -12.74 0.59 -17.78
N THR A 225 -12.91 -0.49 -17.03
CA THR A 225 -12.85 -1.88 -17.52
C THR A 225 -14.07 -2.64 -17.01
N SER A 226 -14.66 -3.50 -17.84
CA SER A 226 -15.81 -4.33 -17.45
C SER A 226 -15.38 -5.49 -16.54
N LEU A 227 -16.27 -5.98 -15.66
CA LEU A 227 -16.12 -7.21 -14.87
C LEU A 227 -17.29 -8.17 -15.19
N PRO A 228 -17.12 -9.50 -15.22
CA PRO A 228 -15.93 -10.27 -14.87
C PRO A 228 -15.02 -10.51 -16.08
N LEU A 229 -13.71 -10.27 -15.90
CA LEU A 229 -12.71 -10.58 -16.93
C LEU A 229 -12.07 -11.92 -16.59
N LYS A 230 -12.34 -12.94 -17.40
CA LYS A 230 -11.58 -14.19 -17.33
C LYS A 230 -10.13 -13.92 -17.74
N CYS A 231 -9.19 -14.58 -17.07
CA CYS A 231 -7.81 -14.67 -17.50
C CYS A 231 -7.75 -15.15 -18.96
N ALA A 232 -7.44 -14.27 -19.90
CA ALA A 232 -6.93 -14.70 -21.18
C ALA A 232 -5.55 -15.29 -20.90
N ARG A 233 -5.46 -16.63 -20.96
CA ARG A 233 -4.17 -17.31 -21.04
C ARG A 233 -3.51 -16.74 -22.29
N ALA A 234 -2.48 -15.92 -22.11
CA ALA A 234 -1.83 -15.16 -23.18
C ALA A 234 -1.28 -16.12 -24.25
N THR A 235 -2.05 -16.32 -25.32
CA THR A 235 -1.47 -16.60 -26.63
C THR A 235 -1.15 -15.26 -27.26
N ASN A 236 0.14 -14.92 -27.21
CA ASN A 236 0.77 -13.83 -27.92
C ASN A 236 0.16 -13.62 -29.32
N LYS A 237 -0.40 -12.43 -29.55
CA LYS A 237 -0.17 -11.66 -30.78
C LYS A 237 -0.43 -10.19 -30.47
N GLN A 238 0.67 -9.45 -30.39
CA GLN A 238 0.72 -7.99 -30.38
C GLN A 238 -0.16 -7.43 -31.49
N SER A 239 -1.04 -6.49 -31.14
CA SER A 239 -1.56 -5.52 -32.09
C SER A 239 -1.02 -4.15 -31.69
N VAL A 240 0.11 -3.83 -32.31
CA VAL A 240 0.71 -2.49 -32.35
C VAL A 240 -0.20 -1.65 -33.25
N VAL A 241 -0.92 -0.69 -32.67
CA VAL A 241 -1.69 0.30 -33.44
C VAL A 241 -0.70 1.37 -33.91
N ASN A 242 -0.22 1.20 -35.14
CA ASN A 242 0.37 2.29 -35.92
C ASN A 242 -0.74 2.99 -36.70
N GLN A 243 -0.83 4.31 -36.52
CA GLN A 243 -1.59 5.18 -37.41
C GLN A 243 -0.93 5.23 -38.78
N SER A 244 -1.65 4.83 -39.81
CA SER A 244 -1.45 5.36 -41.17
C SER A 244 -2.74 5.28 -41.98
N THR A 245 -2.98 6.38 -42.66
CA THR A 245 -4.08 6.77 -43.54
C THR A 245 -4.29 5.83 -44.74
N ASN A 246 -5.51 5.92 -45.28
CA ASN A 246 -5.96 5.64 -46.66
C ASN A 246 -6.60 4.28 -47.02
N GLN A 247 -7.92 4.40 -47.23
CA GLN A 247 -8.71 3.99 -48.42
C GLN A 247 -9.00 2.50 -48.75
N THR A 248 -10.31 2.32 -49.01
CA THR A 248 -11.01 1.47 -49.99
C THR A 248 -11.42 0.03 -49.64
N ASN A 249 -12.76 -0.12 -49.57
CA ASN A 249 -13.65 -1.18 -50.09
C ASN A 249 -13.13 -2.63 -50.22
N ASN A 250 -13.79 -3.56 -49.53
CA ASN A 250 -14.72 -4.51 -50.16
C ASN A 250 -15.42 -5.43 -49.14
N GLN A 251 -16.59 -5.89 -49.58
CA GLN A 251 -17.61 -6.67 -48.90
C GLN A 251 -17.24 -8.16 -48.68
N ASP A 252 -17.92 -8.76 -47.70
CA ASP A 252 -18.31 -10.18 -47.54
C ASP A 252 -17.24 -11.24 -47.18
N SER A 253 -17.30 -11.71 -45.94
CA SER A 253 -17.64 -13.11 -45.64
C SER A 253 -17.93 -13.32 -44.15
N VAL A 254 -19.00 -14.07 -43.93
CA VAL A 254 -19.58 -14.52 -42.67
C VAL A 254 -18.63 -15.50 -41.99
N ASP A 255 -18.27 -15.23 -40.73
CA ASP A 255 -17.94 -16.26 -39.75
C ASP A 255 -18.62 -15.89 -38.42
N GLN A 256 -19.74 -16.56 -38.17
CA GLN A 256 -20.41 -16.63 -36.88
C GLN A 256 -19.54 -17.43 -35.92
N GLU A 257 -18.75 -16.75 -35.09
CA GLU A 257 -18.20 -17.36 -33.87
C GLU A 257 -18.94 -16.78 -32.65
N ASN A 258 -19.97 -17.53 -32.27
CA ASN A 258 -20.87 -17.27 -31.16
C ASN A 258 -20.15 -17.56 -29.84
N SER A 259 -19.40 -16.59 -29.29
CA SER A 259 -18.79 -16.72 -27.96
C SER A 259 -19.66 -16.05 -26.89
N ASN A 260 -20.33 -16.89 -26.09
CA ASN A 260 -21.09 -16.58 -24.87
C ASN A 260 -20.72 -15.24 -24.20
N ILE A 261 -21.59 -14.24 -24.34
CA ILE A 261 -21.53 -12.97 -23.62
C ILE A 261 -21.87 -13.27 -22.16
N ASN A 262 -20.86 -13.39 -21.30
CA ASN A 262 -21.09 -13.31 -19.86
C ASN A 262 -21.71 -11.93 -19.56
N PRO A 263 -22.78 -11.85 -18.74
CA PRO A 263 -23.39 -10.57 -18.43
C PRO A 263 -22.37 -9.68 -17.71
N LEU A 264 -22.28 -8.43 -18.13
CA LEU A 264 -21.53 -7.38 -17.43
C LEU A 264 -22.02 -7.29 -15.98
N VAL A 265 -21.16 -7.59 -15.02
CA VAL A 265 -21.50 -7.59 -13.58
C VAL A 265 -21.25 -6.23 -12.95
N ALA A 266 -20.14 -5.58 -13.29
CA ALA A 266 -19.77 -4.25 -12.79
C ALA A 266 -18.75 -3.58 -13.71
N VAL A 267 -18.56 -2.27 -13.57
CA VAL A 267 -17.48 -1.53 -14.25
C VAL A 267 -16.45 -1.10 -13.21
N LEU A 268 -15.18 -1.45 -13.43
CA LEU A 268 -14.04 -1.07 -12.60
C LEU A 268 -13.30 0.11 -13.26
N CYS A 269 -13.37 1.28 -12.63
CA CYS A 269 -12.71 2.50 -13.10
C CYS A 269 -11.50 2.84 -12.22
N GLY A 270 -10.37 3.16 -12.84
CA GLY A 270 -9.19 3.67 -12.16
C GLY A 270 -9.30 5.17 -11.94
N TRP A 271 -8.98 5.63 -10.72
CA TRP A 271 -8.87 7.05 -10.41
C TRP A 271 -7.45 7.36 -9.93
N GLN A 272 -6.72 8.08 -10.78
CA GLN A 272 -5.32 8.42 -10.56
C GLN A 272 -5.12 9.93 -10.50
N ASP A 273 -4.50 10.38 -9.42
CA ASP A 273 -4.03 11.75 -9.28
C ASP A 273 -2.61 11.87 -9.85
N VAL A 274 -2.39 12.87 -10.71
CA VAL A 274 -1.06 13.21 -11.26
C VAL A 274 -0.48 14.40 -10.48
N PRO A 275 0.83 14.45 -10.22
CA PRO A 275 1.44 15.60 -9.54
C PRO A 275 1.36 16.89 -10.39
N LYS A 276 0.98 18.00 -9.74
CA LYS A 276 0.79 19.38 -10.24
C LYS A 276 2.00 20.09 -10.90
N GLN A 277 2.97 19.37 -11.46
CA GLN A 277 4.27 19.94 -11.87
C GLN A 277 4.35 20.38 -13.34
N SER A 278 3.28 20.32 -14.11
CA SER A 278 3.29 20.72 -15.52
C SER A 278 1.93 21.26 -15.93
N THR A 279 1.89 22.55 -16.25
CA THR A 279 0.70 23.32 -16.63
C THR A 279 -0.04 22.74 -17.84
N ASP A 280 0.65 22.02 -18.73
CA ASP A 280 0.06 21.38 -19.91
C ASP A 280 -0.55 20.00 -19.60
N ILE A 281 -0.14 19.34 -18.50
CA ILE A 281 -0.70 18.06 -18.05
C ILE A 281 -1.93 18.29 -17.17
N GLU A 282 -1.99 19.40 -16.42
CA GLU A 282 -3.14 19.73 -15.57
C GLU A 282 -4.43 19.94 -16.38
N THR A 283 -4.34 20.51 -17.58
CA THR A 283 -5.49 20.70 -18.48
C THR A 283 -5.96 19.37 -19.09
N SER A 284 -5.05 18.50 -19.52
CA SER A 284 -5.38 17.15 -20.02
C SER A 284 -5.94 16.25 -18.92
N GLU A 285 -5.38 16.30 -17.70
CA GLU A 285 -5.86 15.50 -16.57
C GLU A 285 -7.26 15.94 -16.11
N ALA A 286 -7.54 17.24 -16.11
CA ALA A 286 -8.85 17.76 -15.78
C ALA A 286 -9.91 17.34 -16.82
N THR A 287 -9.55 17.31 -18.11
CA THR A 287 -10.44 16.80 -19.17
C THR A 287 -10.66 15.30 -19.08
N ASP A 288 -9.62 14.52 -18.79
CA ASP A 288 -9.71 13.06 -18.64
C ASP A 288 -10.54 12.68 -17.41
N LYS A 289 -10.35 13.37 -16.28
CA LYS A 289 -11.19 13.21 -15.08
C LYS A 289 -12.64 13.64 -15.31
N ALA A 290 -12.89 14.69 -16.09
CA ALA A 290 -14.24 15.12 -16.44
C ALA A 290 -14.93 14.11 -17.37
N MET A 291 -14.20 13.55 -18.34
CA MET A 291 -14.67 12.49 -19.24
C MET A 291 -15.00 11.22 -18.45
N LEU A 292 -14.09 10.77 -17.59
CA LEU A 292 -14.30 9.62 -16.69
C LEU A 292 -15.48 9.87 -15.75
N GLY A 293 -15.60 11.07 -15.20
CA GLY A 293 -16.73 11.49 -14.39
C GLY A 293 -18.06 11.39 -15.13
N SER A 294 -18.08 11.75 -16.41
CA SER A 294 -19.27 11.61 -17.27
C SER A 294 -19.60 10.15 -17.60
N GLU A 295 -18.58 9.30 -17.80
CA GLU A 295 -18.75 7.87 -18.06
C GLU A 295 -19.32 7.16 -16.83
N ILE A 296 -18.81 7.49 -15.64
CA ILE A 296 -19.32 6.99 -14.36
C ILE A 296 -20.74 7.48 -14.10
N ALA A 297 -21.06 8.74 -14.43
CA ALA A 297 -22.39 9.29 -14.24
C ALA A 297 -23.46 8.67 -15.16
N ASN A 298 -23.06 8.24 -16.36
CA ASN A 298 -23.95 7.66 -17.37
C ASN A 298 -23.97 6.12 -17.36
N ALA A 299 -23.17 5.48 -16.51
CA ALA A 299 -23.08 4.02 -16.43
C ALA A 299 -24.39 3.42 -15.89
N THR A 300 -24.93 2.44 -16.61
CA THR A 300 -26.16 1.73 -16.23
C THR A 300 -25.91 0.55 -15.29
N SER A 301 -24.67 0.07 -15.21
CA SER A 301 -24.20 -1.00 -14.33
C SER A 301 -23.49 -0.45 -13.07
N PRO A 302 -23.43 -1.20 -11.96
CA PRO A 302 -22.74 -0.76 -10.75
C PRO A 302 -21.26 -0.47 -11.03
N VAL A 303 -20.77 0.67 -10.51
CA VAL A 303 -19.40 1.15 -10.74
C VAL A 303 -18.56 0.99 -9.48
N ILE A 304 -17.40 0.35 -9.63
CA ILE A 304 -16.35 0.25 -8.62
C ILE A 304 -15.21 1.17 -9.03
N ILE A 305 -14.87 2.14 -8.19
CA ILE A 305 -13.78 3.09 -8.44
C ILE A 305 -12.60 2.68 -7.57
N LEU A 306 -11.46 2.40 -8.19
CA LEU A 306 -10.20 2.10 -7.51
C LEU A 306 -9.34 3.36 -7.47
N ALA A 307 -9.06 3.89 -6.28
CA ALA A 307 -8.31 5.13 -6.14
C ALA A 307 -7.17 5.02 -5.13
N SER A 308 -6.01 5.57 -5.48
CA SER A 308 -4.89 5.61 -4.53
C SER A 308 -5.10 6.59 -3.39
N ARG A 309 -5.66 7.75 -3.75
CA ARG A 309 -6.01 8.84 -2.86
C ARG A 309 -7.24 9.54 -3.43
N PHE A 310 -7.99 10.20 -2.56
CA PHE A 310 -9.06 11.09 -2.95
C PHE A 310 -8.87 12.40 -2.18
N ASP A 311 -8.39 13.43 -2.88
CA ASP A 311 -8.05 14.71 -2.25
C ASP A 311 -9.30 15.57 -1.95
N SER A 312 -10.43 15.34 -2.63
CA SER A 312 -11.73 15.87 -2.21
C SER A 312 -12.88 14.94 -2.55
N ILE A 313 -13.60 14.44 -1.54
CA ILE A 313 -14.78 13.55 -1.68
C ILE A 313 -15.90 14.23 -2.51
N SER A 314 -15.87 15.56 -2.62
CA SER A 314 -16.76 16.35 -3.49
C SER A 314 -16.58 16.08 -4.98
N ASP A 315 -15.42 15.55 -5.38
CA ASP A 315 -15.08 15.34 -6.80
C ASP A 315 -15.64 14.01 -7.31
N LEU A 316 -16.24 13.20 -6.41
CA LEU A 316 -17.03 12.07 -6.88
C LEU A 316 -18.21 12.61 -7.69
N PRO A 317 -18.42 12.11 -8.92
CA PRO A 317 -19.58 12.48 -9.69
C PRO A 317 -20.83 12.14 -8.88
N LYS A 318 -21.71 13.14 -8.71
CA LYS A 318 -23.02 12.94 -8.09
C LYS A 318 -23.86 12.09 -9.04
N SER A 319 -23.74 10.76 -8.98
CA SER A 319 -24.45 9.88 -9.90
C SER A 319 -25.95 9.87 -9.62
N LEU A 320 -26.74 9.79 -10.70
CA LEU A 320 -28.20 9.70 -10.70
C LEU A 320 -28.70 8.23 -10.66
N GLN A 321 -27.90 7.33 -10.07
CA GLN A 321 -27.99 5.85 -10.00
C GLN A 321 -27.14 5.15 -11.08
N PRO A 322 -26.49 3.99 -10.78
CA PRO A 322 -26.40 3.25 -9.50
C PRO A 322 -25.32 3.77 -8.53
N ARG A 323 -25.29 3.22 -7.31
CA ARG A 323 -24.42 3.65 -6.20
C ARG A 323 -22.95 3.29 -6.49
N PRO A 324 -22.02 4.26 -6.65
CA PRO A 324 -20.62 3.90 -6.87
C PRO A 324 -19.95 3.44 -5.57
N LEU A 325 -19.11 2.40 -5.66
CA LEU A 325 -18.23 1.98 -4.57
C LEU A 325 -16.80 2.47 -4.84
N LEU A 326 -16.32 3.39 -4.02
CA LEU A 326 -14.93 3.83 -4.00
C LEU A 326 -14.10 2.95 -3.07
N ILE A 327 -13.05 2.32 -3.59
CA ILE A 327 -12.07 1.55 -2.81
C ILE A 327 -10.76 2.33 -2.78
N THR A 328 -10.31 2.68 -1.58
CA THR A 328 -9.08 3.46 -1.39
C THR A 328 -8.28 3.08 -0.15
N GLY A 329 -7.00 3.44 -0.13
CA GLY A 329 -6.10 3.25 1.02
C GLY A 329 -6.22 4.36 2.06
N ALA A 330 -5.90 4.05 3.32
CA ALA A 330 -5.93 5.00 4.44
C ALA A 330 -4.77 6.02 4.40
N ALA A 331 -4.72 6.87 3.37
CA ALA A 331 -3.75 7.96 3.30
C ALA A 331 -4.06 9.07 4.31
N LYS A 332 -3.02 9.73 4.86
CA LYS A 332 -3.17 10.81 5.86
C LYS A 332 -4.07 11.97 5.38
N ALA A 333 -4.08 12.26 4.08
CA ALA A 333 -4.96 13.29 3.50
C ALA A 333 -6.43 12.85 3.52
N ILE A 334 -6.71 11.61 3.07
CA ILE A 334 -8.05 11.01 3.14
C ILE A 334 -8.58 10.99 4.57
N GLN A 335 -7.73 10.61 5.53
CA GLN A 335 -8.07 10.61 6.96
C GLN A 335 -8.49 11.98 7.49
N LYS A 336 -7.81 13.05 7.04
CA LYS A 336 -8.17 14.43 7.41
C LYS A 336 -9.48 14.84 6.75
N ASN A 337 -9.68 14.50 5.48
CA ASN A 337 -10.89 14.84 4.72
C ASN A 337 -12.12 14.12 5.27
N ILE A 338 -12.02 12.82 5.56
CA ILE A 338 -13.08 12.05 6.23
C ILE A 338 -13.42 12.67 7.58
N LEU A 339 -12.43 13.10 8.36
CA LEU A 339 -12.66 13.73 9.66
C LEU A 339 -13.37 15.08 9.52
N LEU A 340 -12.99 15.90 8.53
CA LEU A 340 -13.66 17.17 8.23
C LEU A 340 -15.10 16.94 7.78
N ALA A 341 -15.33 16.01 6.85
CA ALA A 341 -16.66 15.67 6.35
C ALA A 341 -17.55 15.02 7.42
N GLN A 342 -16.99 14.22 8.34
CA GLN A 342 -17.72 13.73 9.52
C GLN A 342 -18.12 14.87 10.47
N LYS A 343 -17.25 15.86 10.68
CA LYS A 343 -17.57 17.04 11.50
C LYS A 343 -18.69 17.89 10.88
N GLN A 344 -18.81 17.84 9.56
CA GLN A 344 -19.82 18.55 8.78
C GLN A 344 -21.12 17.74 8.56
N ASN A 345 -21.21 16.53 9.13
CA ASN A 345 -22.33 15.57 8.99
C ASN A 345 -22.57 15.03 7.56
N ASP A 346 -21.61 15.19 6.65
CA ASP A 346 -21.74 14.77 5.24
C ASP A 346 -21.50 13.25 5.05
N ILE A 347 -20.81 12.60 6.00
CA ILE A 347 -20.47 11.16 5.94
C ILE A 347 -21.04 10.44 7.16
N ARG A 348 -21.79 9.35 6.91
CA ARG A 348 -22.22 8.40 7.96
C ARG A 348 -21.50 7.07 7.79
N ARG A 349 -20.98 6.49 8.87
CA ARG A 349 -20.34 5.17 8.84
C ARG A 349 -21.42 4.09 8.80
N SER A 350 -21.33 3.16 7.86
CA SER A 350 -22.26 2.03 7.74
C SER A 350 -21.72 0.85 8.56
N SER A 351 -22.55 0.29 9.43
CA SER A 351 -22.35 -0.92 10.26
C SER A 351 -21.76 -0.82 11.68
N GLU A 352 -22.44 -1.60 12.52
CA GLU A 352 -22.27 -1.93 13.92
C GLU A 352 -21.06 -2.87 14.13
N GLN A 353 -20.02 -2.41 14.81
CA GLN A 353 -18.99 -3.31 15.33
C GLN A 353 -18.57 -2.86 16.73
N SER A 354 -19.05 -3.61 17.73
CA SER A 354 -18.68 -3.63 19.15
C SER A 354 -18.30 -2.29 19.78
N THR A 355 -19.23 -1.78 20.57
CA THR A 355 -19.22 -0.55 21.39
C THR A 355 -18.09 -0.44 22.44
N LEU A 356 -17.17 -1.40 22.56
CA LEU A 356 -16.18 -1.44 23.66
C LEU A 356 -14.76 -0.96 23.30
N LEU A 357 -14.43 -0.71 22.02
CA LEU A 357 -13.14 -0.10 21.59
C LEU A 357 -13.35 1.25 20.88
N TYR A 358 -14.42 1.93 21.25
CA TYR A 358 -15.09 3.01 20.50
C TYR A 358 -14.35 4.37 20.50
N ASN A 359 -13.36 4.59 21.37
CA ASN A 359 -12.80 5.94 21.60
C ASN A 359 -11.40 6.22 21.05
N SER A 360 -10.77 5.29 20.33
CA SER A 360 -9.49 5.63 19.67
C SER A 360 -9.77 6.46 18.41
N ARG A 361 -9.23 7.68 18.32
CA ARG A 361 -9.27 8.59 17.14
C ARG A 361 -8.84 7.94 15.80
N MET A 362 -8.34 6.72 15.88
CA MET A 362 -7.47 6.09 14.92
C MET A 362 -8.07 4.76 14.40
N ALA A 363 -9.03 4.16 15.13
CA ALA A 363 -9.98 3.17 14.59
C ALA A 363 -11.12 3.81 13.76
N LYS A 364 -11.28 5.13 13.84
CA LYS A 364 -12.35 5.91 13.17
C LYS A 364 -12.12 6.13 11.66
N GLN A 365 -11.03 5.62 11.09
CA GLN A 365 -10.50 6.03 9.78
C GLN A 365 -10.43 4.92 8.72
N ARG A 366 -11.07 3.77 8.94
CA ARG A 366 -11.05 2.57 8.07
C ARG A 366 -12.44 1.95 7.95
N GLY A 367 -12.68 1.11 6.95
CA GLY A 367 -13.96 0.43 6.75
C GLY A 367 -14.92 1.23 5.86
N LEU A 368 -16.21 0.88 5.93
CA LEU A 368 -17.23 1.37 5.01
C LEU A 368 -17.88 2.68 5.49
N TYR A 369 -17.92 3.65 4.60
CA TYR A 369 -18.55 4.95 4.79
C TYR A 369 -19.59 5.18 3.69
N GLN A 370 -20.69 5.86 4.04
CA GLN A 370 -21.69 6.32 3.08
C GLN A 370 -21.56 7.85 2.96
N HIS A 371 -21.45 8.34 1.73
CA HIS A 371 -21.47 9.76 1.41
C HIS A 371 -22.43 9.98 0.24
N ALA A 372 -23.55 10.67 0.49
CA ALA A 372 -24.64 10.80 -0.49
C ALA A 372 -25.05 9.44 -1.09
N SER A 373 -25.01 9.28 -2.42
CA SER A 373 -25.31 8.03 -3.14
C SER A 373 -24.13 7.06 -3.24
N ALA A 374 -22.93 7.44 -2.77
CA ALA A 374 -21.70 6.66 -2.90
C ALA A 374 -21.31 5.93 -1.61
N GLN A 375 -20.78 4.72 -1.76
CA GLN A 375 -20.11 3.97 -0.71
C GLN A 375 -18.60 4.14 -0.85
N ILE A 376 -17.91 4.33 0.28
CA ILE A 376 -16.45 4.51 0.31
C ILE A 376 -15.87 3.49 1.28
N PHE A 377 -15.10 2.55 0.76
CA PHE A 377 -14.34 1.59 1.55
C PHE A 377 -12.88 2.05 1.69
N VAL A 378 -12.44 2.21 2.93
CA VAL A 378 -11.06 2.62 3.26
C VAL A 378 -10.30 1.47 3.90
N SER A 379 -9.32 0.92 3.19
CA SER A 379 -8.44 -0.15 3.69
C SER A 379 -7.31 0.40 4.57
N SER A 380 -6.89 -0.37 5.56
CA SER A 380 -5.75 -0.01 6.42
C SER A 380 -4.38 -0.14 5.76
N GLY A 381 -4.32 -0.94 4.71
CA GLY A 381 -3.13 -1.28 3.97
C GLY A 381 -2.11 -2.15 4.71
N ILE A 382 -1.03 -2.49 4.00
CA ILE A 382 -0.01 -3.45 4.47
C ILE A 382 1.35 -2.83 4.76
N GLY A 383 1.62 -1.61 4.31
CA GLY A 383 2.92 -0.94 4.37
C GLY A 383 3.05 0.11 5.48
N THR A 384 4.28 0.49 5.78
CA THR A 384 4.61 1.43 6.88
C THR A 384 5.24 2.69 6.30
N ARG A 385 4.76 3.88 6.72
CA ARG A 385 5.25 5.17 6.26
C ARG A 385 5.75 6.02 7.42
N GLY A 386 6.87 6.71 7.21
CA GLY A 386 7.41 7.68 8.17
C GLY A 386 8.43 7.04 9.09
N LEU A 387 8.16 7.04 10.39
CA LEU A 387 8.93 6.30 11.39
C LEU A 387 8.58 4.81 11.30
N PRO A 388 9.46 3.89 11.75
CA PRO A 388 9.25 2.45 11.60
C PRO A 388 8.15 1.88 12.52
N PHE A 389 7.43 2.72 13.24
CA PHE A 389 6.36 2.33 14.13
C PHE A 389 5.11 1.97 13.37
N ARG A 390 4.57 0.78 13.67
CA ARG A 390 3.23 0.40 13.25
C ARG A 390 2.40 0.02 14.46
N PHE A 391 1.37 0.82 14.72
CA PHE A 391 0.42 0.52 15.79
C PHE A 391 -0.68 -0.47 15.35
N TYR A 392 -0.84 -0.66 14.04
CA TYR A 392 -1.88 -1.51 13.45
C TYR A 392 -1.29 -2.72 12.74
N ARG A 393 -2.02 -3.83 12.76
CA ARG A 393 -1.67 -4.99 11.95
C ARG A 393 -1.87 -4.66 10.47
N PRO A 394 -0.99 -5.11 9.56
CA PRO A 394 -1.28 -5.08 8.13
C PRO A 394 -2.51 -5.94 7.82
N THR A 395 -3.44 -5.42 7.01
CA THR A 395 -4.67 -6.12 6.64
C THR A 395 -4.73 -6.39 5.14
N ILE A 396 -5.25 -7.55 4.76
CA ILE A 396 -5.86 -7.77 3.45
C ILE A 396 -7.37 -7.77 3.69
N ASP A 397 -8.07 -6.90 2.98
CA ASP A 397 -9.52 -6.77 3.09
C ASP A 397 -10.18 -7.56 1.98
N VAL A 398 -10.94 -8.60 2.32
CA VAL A 398 -11.70 -9.41 1.37
C VAL A 398 -13.12 -8.86 1.31
N LEU A 399 -13.45 -8.21 0.20
CA LEU A 399 -14.77 -7.63 -0.06
C LEU A 399 -15.63 -8.65 -0.79
N THR A 400 -16.77 -9.02 -0.20
CA THR A 400 -17.85 -9.73 -0.89
C THR A 400 -18.88 -8.71 -1.30
N ILE A 401 -18.86 -8.33 -2.57
CA ILE A 401 -19.77 -7.35 -3.16
C ILE A 401 -21.00 -8.10 -3.66
N ARG A 402 -22.20 -7.71 -3.24
CA ARG A 402 -23.46 -8.39 -3.54
C ARG A 402 -24.44 -7.49 -4.23
#